data_AF-A0A7S1L471-F1
#
_entry.id   AF-A0A7S1L471-F1
#
_cell.length_a   1.000
_cell.length_b   1.000
_cell.length_c   1.000
_cell.angle_alpha   90.00
_cell.angle_beta   90.00
_cell.angle_gamma   90.00
#
_symmetry.space_group_name_H-M   'P 1'
#
loop_
_entity.id
_entity.type
_entity.pdbx_description
1 polymer ?
#
loop_
_entity_poly.entity_id
_entity_poly.type
_entity_poly.pdbx_seq_one_letter_code
_entity_poly.pdbx_strand_id
1 'polypeptide(L)'
;GFEAHLAACVQCEDIKFDPPKEHKPEEERARRCVIRALTIADEYPMHLRTKLHRLRKEAEKKQTPELLRKVQETVREHFQPNDSSELVVRKQIANKGNGFGVVAAQDIPRFTVVGVYPGYDDPLSGEHAKVGRPGPKYSLVDMNCADYFNRVFGELHMCITPFINEPLPEEQANCAWIQETTRPEGRLSVMTVKDIKAGDELLIGYGPLYPRDYPYNYDAYAYHIVDGHTDPPCYALWRWKSLDEKESEFVCYVGYDKDTDSYHYWETEDELEEKAAKTKAAPAASKPAASSDAPASSSPSASS
;
A
#
# COMPACT_ATOMS: atom_id res chain seq x y z
N GLY A 1 10.01 31.31 -14.45
CA GLY A 1 9.57 32.69 -14.09
C GLY A 1 8.99 32.81 -12.68
N PHE A 2 9.29 31.89 -11.77
CA PHE A 2 8.96 31.95 -10.34
C PHE A 2 10.22 31.75 -9.47
N GLU A 3 11.38 31.55 -10.09
CA GLU A 3 12.63 31.20 -9.42
C GLU A 3 13.07 32.29 -8.44
N ALA A 4 12.79 33.57 -8.74
CA ALA A 4 13.10 34.70 -7.87
C ALA A 4 12.24 34.76 -6.59
N HIS A 5 11.15 34.00 -6.51
CA HIS A 5 10.27 33.92 -5.34
C HIS A 5 10.45 32.64 -4.52
N LEU A 6 11.28 31.70 -5.00
CA LEU A 6 11.59 30.41 -4.35
C LEU A 6 12.80 30.47 -3.42
N ALA A 7 13.26 31.67 -3.03
CA ALA A 7 14.28 31.81 -2.00
C ALA A 7 13.71 31.31 -0.66
N ALA A 8 13.99 30.05 -0.32
CA ALA A 8 13.77 29.50 1.00
C ALA A 8 14.64 30.30 1.98
N CYS A 9 14.00 31.19 2.74
CA CYS A 9 14.64 31.83 3.87
C CYS A 9 14.85 30.78 4.96
N VAL A 10 16.09 30.32 5.11
CA VAL A 10 16.52 29.38 6.16
C VAL A 10 16.57 30.05 7.55
N GLN A 11 16.03 31.27 7.68
CA GLN A 11 15.97 32.05 8.93
C GLN A 11 14.54 32.35 9.41
N CYS A 12 13.52 31.68 8.86
CA CYS A 12 12.12 31.94 9.24
C CYS A 12 11.64 31.26 10.53
N GLU A 13 12.52 30.70 11.35
CA GLU A 13 12.14 30.11 12.65
C GLU A 13 11.59 31.16 13.66
N ASP A 14 11.81 32.47 13.41
CA ASP A 14 11.41 33.56 14.31
C ASP A 14 10.22 34.43 13.83
N ILE A 15 9.55 34.08 12.73
CA ILE A 15 8.38 34.84 12.29
C ILE A 15 7.16 34.37 13.10
N LYS A 16 6.73 35.20 14.06
CA LYS A 16 5.43 35.05 14.72
C LYS A 16 4.33 35.13 13.66
N PHE A 17 3.81 33.97 13.29
CA PHE A 17 2.68 33.85 12.38
C PHE A 17 1.40 33.90 13.20
N ASP A 18 0.55 34.89 12.94
CA ASP A 18 -0.83 34.84 13.42
C ASP A 18 -1.52 33.69 12.68
N PRO A 19 -2.03 32.66 13.38
CA PRO A 19 -2.68 31.54 12.72
C PRO A 19 -3.83 32.05 11.85
N PRO A 20 -4.07 31.45 10.67
CA PRO A 20 -5.13 31.89 9.79
C PRO A 20 -6.45 31.78 10.57
N LYS A 21 -7.35 32.77 10.39
CA LYS A 21 -8.70 32.70 10.96
C LYS A 21 -9.27 31.31 10.69
N GLU A 22 -9.76 30.62 11.74
CA GLU A 22 -10.37 29.29 11.64
C GLU A 22 -11.31 29.23 10.44
N HIS A 23 -10.83 28.64 9.34
CA HIS A 23 -11.68 28.38 8.19
C HIS A 23 -12.55 27.20 8.60
N LYS A 24 -13.87 27.41 8.66
CA LYS A 24 -14.77 26.27 8.85
C LYS A 24 -14.59 25.32 7.66
N PRO A 25 -14.33 24.03 7.90
CA PRO A 25 -14.23 23.07 6.82
C PRO A 25 -15.51 23.13 5.99
N GLU A 26 -15.38 23.36 4.68
CA GLU A 26 -16.51 23.20 3.78
C GLU A 26 -16.86 21.72 3.72
N GLU A 27 -18.15 21.39 3.79
CA GLU A 27 -18.58 20.01 3.60
C GLU A 27 -18.22 19.53 2.19
N GLU A 28 -17.63 18.34 2.11
CA GLU A 28 -17.39 17.69 0.84
C GLU A 28 -18.73 17.35 0.18
N ARG A 29 -18.89 17.80 -1.06
CA ARG A 29 -20.11 17.63 -1.85
C ARG A 29 -19.77 16.94 -3.15
N ALA A 30 -20.70 16.13 -3.66
CA ALA A 30 -20.49 15.32 -4.85
C ALA A 30 -19.94 16.12 -6.05
N ARG A 31 -20.37 17.38 -6.22
CA ARG A 31 -19.85 18.25 -7.29
C ARG A 31 -18.35 18.56 -7.15
N ARG A 32 -17.87 18.87 -5.95
CA ARG A 32 -16.45 19.16 -5.71
C ARG A 32 -15.62 17.90 -5.87
N CYS A 33 -16.06 16.82 -5.24
CA CYS A 33 -15.45 15.49 -5.33
C CYS A 33 -15.26 15.03 -6.79
N VAL A 34 -16.31 15.10 -7.62
CA VAL A 34 -16.23 14.64 -9.01
C VAL A 34 -15.40 15.56 -9.90
N ILE A 35 -15.38 16.88 -9.64
CA ILE A 35 -14.51 17.81 -10.36
C ILE A 35 -13.05 17.49 -10.07
N ARG A 36 -12.71 17.30 -8.79
CA ARG A 36 -11.36 16.93 -8.36
C ARG A 36 -10.97 15.56 -8.89
N ALA A 37 -11.84 14.55 -8.79
CA ALA A 37 -11.59 13.24 -9.39
C ALA A 37 -11.27 13.33 -10.89
N LEU A 38 -11.96 14.19 -11.64
CA LEU A 38 -11.75 14.36 -13.08
C LEU A 38 -10.46 15.12 -13.46
N THR A 39 -9.63 15.58 -12.52
CA THR A 39 -8.32 16.18 -12.86
C THR A 39 -7.33 15.15 -13.40
N ILE A 40 -7.52 13.88 -13.03
CA ILE A 40 -6.74 12.71 -13.48
C ILE A 40 -7.55 11.82 -14.42
N ALA A 41 -8.38 12.44 -15.26
CA ALA A 41 -9.36 11.72 -16.09
C ALA A 41 -8.75 10.72 -17.08
N ASP A 42 -7.50 10.96 -17.46
CA ASP A 42 -6.67 10.15 -18.36
C ASP A 42 -6.09 8.90 -17.69
N GLU A 43 -5.95 8.89 -16.37
CA GLU A 43 -5.52 7.70 -15.62
C GLU A 43 -6.63 6.64 -15.50
N TYR A 44 -7.90 7.06 -15.54
CA TYR A 44 -9.01 6.12 -15.38
C TYR A 44 -9.28 5.31 -16.65
N PRO A 45 -9.65 4.02 -16.48
CA PRO A 45 -10.31 3.25 -17.53
C PRO A 45 -11.52 4.00 -18.11
N MET A 46 -11.73 3.87 -19.42
CA MET A 46 -12.77 4.60 -20.19
C MET A 46 -14.17 4.52 -19.56
N HIS A 47 -14.52 3.36 -18.99
CA HIS A 47 -15.83 3.15 -18.37
C HIS A 47 -16.00 3.99 -17.08
N LEU A 48 -14.96 4.08 -16.23
CA LEU A 48 -14.96 4.91 -15.03
C LEU A 48 -14.97 6.39 -15.39
N ARG A 49 -14.15 6.80 -16.36
CA ARG A 49 -14.14 8.19 -16.87
C ARG A 49 -15.53 8.62 -17.35
N THR A 50 -16.20 7.77 -18.13
CA THR A 50 -17.57 8.02 -18.60
C THR A 50 -18.55 8.15 -17.45
N LYS A 51 -18.47 7.28 -16.45
CA LYS A 51 -19.29 7.29 -15.23
C LYS A 51 -19.09 8.58 -14.43
N LEU A 52 -17.84 9.02 -14.23
CA LEU A 52 -17.50 10.28 -13.56
C LEU A 52 -18.06 11.50 -14.30
N HIS A 53 -17.95 11.56 -15.63
CA HIS A 53 -18.56 12.65 -16.40
C HIS A 53 -20.09 12.69 -16.28
N ARG A 54 -20.76 11.53 -16.20
CA ARG A 54 -22.20 11.46 -15.93
C ARG A 54 -22.51 11.96 -14.52
N LEU A 55 -21.78 11.50 -13.51
CA LEU A 55 -21.96 11.93 -12.12
C LEU A 55 -21.74 13.44 -11.97
N ARG A 56 -20.80 14.03 -12.71
CA ARG A 56 -20.61 15.49 -12.78
C ARG A 56 -21.86 16.21 -13.25
N LYS A 57 -22.45 15.77 -14.38
CA LYS A 57 -23.69 16.37 -14.91
C LYS A 57 -24.87 16.20 -13.94
N GLU A 58 -24.95 15.09 -13.22
CA GLU A 58 -25.96 14.88 -12.18
C GLU A 58 -25.73 15.81 -10.98
N ALA A 59 -24.47 16.00 -10.57
CA ALA A 59 -24.06 16.85 -9.47
C ALA A 59 -24.30 18.35 -9.75
N GLU A 60 -24.20 18.78 -11.01
CA GLU A 60 -24.56 20.15 -11.39
C GLU A 60 -26.05 20.46 -11.16
N LYS A 61 -26.92 19.45 -11.16
CA LYS A 61 -28.38 19.61 -10.99
C LYS A 61 -28.84 19.43 -9.55
N LYS A 62 -28.25 18.48 -8.82
CA LYS A 62 -28.66 18.13 -7.45
C LYS A 62 -27.49 17.64 -6.62
N GLN A 63 -27.52 17.92 -5.31
CA GLN A 63 -26.55 17.43 -4.34
C GLN A 63 -27.27 16.53 -3.34
N THR A 64 -26.92 15.24 -3.32
CA THR A 64 -27.44 14.28 -2.34
C THR A 64 -26.32 13.38 -1.80
N PRO A 65 -26.43 12.83 -0.58
CA PRO A 65 -25.46 11.89 -0.03
C PRO A 65 -25.23 10.66 -0.92
N GLU A 66 -26.28 10.16 -1.58
CA GLU A 66 -26.20 9.01 -2.49
C GLU A 66 -25.35 9.33 -3.71
N LEU A 67 -25.36 10.59 -4.17
CA LEU A 67 -24.54 11.00 -5.30
C LEU A 67 -23.05 11.05 -4.89
N LEU A 68 -22.75 11.55 -3.70
CA LEU A 68 -21.39 11.52 -3.16
C LEU A 68 -20.89 10.07 -3.03
N ARG A 69 -21.73 9.18 -2.50
CA ARG A 69 -21.43 7.75 -2.41
C ARG A 69 -21.11 7.13 -3.77
N LYS A 70 -21.88 7.45 -4.80
CA LYS A 70 -21.58 6.96 -6.17
C LYS A 70 -20.24 7.48 -6.71
N VAL A 71 -19.86 8.71 -6.38
CA VAL A 71 -18.54 9.25 -6.73
C VAL A 71 -17.46 8.47 -5.99
N GLN A 72 -17.60 8.28 -4.68
CA GLN A 72 -16.67 7.50 -3.86
C GLN A 72 -16.50 6.07 -4.37
N GLU A 73 -17.59 5.36 -4.66
CA GLU A 73 -17.57 4.00 -5.19
C GLU A 73 -16.87 3.94 -6.56
N THR A 74 -17.10 4.94 -7.43
CA THR A 74 -16.47 5.01 -8.76
C THR A 74 -14.96 5.28 -8.67
N VAL A 75 -14.55 6.18 -7.78
CA VAL A 75 -13.13 6.50 -7.58
C VAL A 75 -12.40 5.34 -6.90
N ARG A 76 -13.03 4.71 -5.90
CA ARG A 76 -12.51 3.51 -5.23
C ARG A 76 -12.23 2.40 -6.23
N GLU A 77 -13.10 2.17 -7.22
CA GLU A 77 -12.94 1.10 -8.23
C GLU A 77 -11.59 1.19 -8.99
N HIS A 78 -10.99 2.38 -9.09
CA HIS A 78 -9.68 2.58 -9.70
C HIS A 78 -8.50 2.32 -8.74
N PHE A 79 -8.60 2.83 -7.51
CA PHE A 79 -7.51 2.80 -6.52
C PHE A 79 -7.52 1.56 -5.65
N GLN A 80 -8.68 0.96 -5.44
CA GLN A 80 -8.88 -0.20 -4.59
C GLN A 80 -10.02 -1.06 -5.14
N PRO A 81 -9.72 -1.89 -6.16
CA PRO A 81 -10.66 -2.85 -6.74
C PRO A 81 -11.27 -3.77 -5.69
N ASN A 82 -12.38 -4.44 -6.04
CA ASN A 82 -13.13 -5.27 -5.08
C ASN A 82 -12.23 -6.33 -4.43
N ASP A 83 -11.42 -7.03 -5.23
CA ASP A 83 -10.53 -8.11 -4.78
C ASP A 83 -9.57 -7.63 -3.68
N SER A 84 -8.98 -6.45 -3.82
CA SER A 84 -8.10 -5.88 -2.79
C SER A 84 -8.88 -5.25 -1.64
N SER A 85 -10.11 -4.79 -1.87
CA SER A 85 -10.98 -4.23 -0.84
C SER A 85 -11.53 -5.25 0.15
N GLU A 86 -11.70 -6.50 -0.28
CA GLU A 86 -12.17 -7.59 0.58
C GLU A 86 -11.07 -8.12 1.51
N LEU A 87 -9.79 -7.86 1.20
CA LEU A 87 -8.65 -8.31 2.01
C LEU A 87 -8.54 -7.60 3.37
N VAL A 88 -9.13 -6.40 3.49
CA VAL A 88 -8.78 -5.46 4.56
C VAL A 88 -9.98 -4.66 5.04
N VAL A 89 -9.94 -4.25 6.30
CA VAL A 89 -10.96 -3.39 6.93
C VAL A 89 -10.31 -2.21 7.64
N ARG A 90 -10.97 -1.06 7.57
CA ARG A 90 -10.59 0.11 8.37
C ARG A 90 -11.11 -0.04 9.79
N LYS A 91 -10.24 0.07 10.80
CA LYS A 91 -10.58 -0.09 12.22
C LYS A 91 -9.98 1.03 13.05
N GLN A 92 -10.58 1.38 14.20
CA GLN A 92 -9.94 2.26 15.16
C GLN A 92 -8.84 1.52 15.92
N ILE A 93 -7.67 2.15 16.06
CA ILE A 93 -6.48 1.57 16.68
C ILE A 93 -6.17 2.37 17.96
N ALA A 94 -6.43 1.74 19.11
CA ALA A 94 -6.46 2.45 20.39
C ALA A 94 -5.09 3.02 20.80
N ASN A 95 -4.01 2.28 20.55
CA ASN A 95 -2.63 2.68 20.85
C ASN A 95 -2.05 3.71 19.86
N LYS A 96 -2.78 4.08 18.79
CA LYS A 96 -2.37 5.09 17.79
C LYS A 96 -3.28 6.32 17.84
N GLY A 97 -3.47 6.85 19.06
CA GLY A 97 -4.26 8.06 19.30
C GLY A 97 -5.76 7.90 18.99
N ASN A 98 -6.28 6.66 19.02
CA ASN A 98 -7.63 6.30 18.57
C ASN A 98 -7.92 6.68 17.10
N GLY A 99 -6.88 6.84 16.29
CA GLY A 99 -6.98 7.03 14.85
C GLY A 99 -7.50 5.78 14.13
N PHE A 100 -7.79 5.92 12.84
CA PHE A 100 -8.05 4.76 11.99
C PHE A 100 -6.73 4.10 11.58
N GLY A 101 -6.74 2.78 11.50
CA GLY A 101 -5.74 1.95 10.87
C GLY A 101 -6.40 0.93 9.94
N VAL A 102 -5.58 0.12 9.29
CA VAL A 102 -6.03 -0.93 8.37
C VAL A 102 -5.65 -2.28 8.94
N VAL A 103 -6.61 -3.20 8.99
CA VAL A 103 -6.45 -4.55 9.53
C VAL A 103 -6.82 -5.57 8.47
N ALA A 104 -6.08 -6.68 8.39
CA ALA A 104 -6.40 -7.79 7.50
C ALA A 104 -7.75 -8.42 7.89
N ALA A 105 -8.68 -8.49 6.93
CA ALA A 105 -9.99 -9.13 7.11
C ALA A 105 -9.90 -10.65 7.03
N GLN A 106 -8.89 -11.15 6.31
CA GLN A 106 -8.56 -12.54 6.07
C GLN A 106 -7.04 -12.69 5.97
N ASP A 107 -6.54 -13.92 5.90
CA ASP A 107 -5.12 -14.15 5.63
C ASP A 107 -4.76 -13.58 4.25
N ILE A 108 -3.68 -12.80 4.19
CA ILE A 108 -3.18 -12.17 2.96
C ILE A 108 -1.80 -12.77 2.64
N PRO A 109 -1.62 -13.42 1.48
CA PRO A 109 -0.32 -13.91 1.06
C PRO A 109 0.72 -12.79 0.93
N ARG A 110 2.00 -13.13 1.09
CA ARG A 110 3.12 -12.27 0.70
C ARG A 110 2.98 -11.84 -0.77
N PHE A 111 3.47 -10.65 -1.09
CA PHE A 111 3.47 -10.10 -2.46
C PHE A 111 2.07 -9.86 -3.03
N THR A 112 1.11 -9.56 -2.16
CA THR A 112 -0.24 -9.17 -2.57
C THR A 112 -0.37 -7.65 -2.55
N VAL A 113 -0.78 -7.05 -3.67
CA VAL A 113 -1.14 -5.63 -3.73
C VAL A 113 -2.46 -5.41 -2.99
N VAL A 114 -2.44 -4.61 -1.93
CA VAL A 114 -3.64 -4.32 -1.11
C VAL A 114 -4.40 -3.09 -1.62
N GLY A 115 -3.74 -2.24 -2.41
CA GLY A 115 -4.35 -1.13 -3.13
C GLY A 115 -3.32 -0.12 -3.63
N VAL A 116 -3.77 0.77 -4.50
CA VAL A 116 -3.02 1.93 -4.96
C VAL A 116 -3.16 3.04 -3.94
N TYR A 117 -2.10 3.79 -3.67
CA TYR A 117 -2.18 5.01 -2.87
C TYR A 117 -2.85 6.12 -3.69
N PRO A 118 -4.05 6.57 -3.30
CA PRO A 118 -4.77 7.58 -4.08
C PRO A 118 -4.16 8.96 -3.85
N GLY A 119 -4.51 9.91 -4.73
CA GLY A 119 -4.10 11.29 -4.58
C GLY A 119 -4.14 12.04 -5.90
N TYR A 120 -3.87 13.34 -5.82
CA TYR A 120 -3.75 14.22 -6.97
C TYR A 120 -2.44 14.96 -6.90
N ASP A 121 -1.89 15.30 -8.05
CA ASP A 121 -0.68 16.11 -8.13
C ASP A 121 -0.87 17.43 -7.37
N ASP A 122 0.03 17.64 -6.43
CA ASP A 122 0.15 18.79 -5.58
C ASP A 122 1.64 19.14 -5.48
N PRO A 123 2.25 19.67 -6.56
CA PRO A 123 3.67 20.01 -6.61
C PRO A 123 4.04 21.14 -5.65
N LEU A 124 3.03 21.82 -5.07
CA LEU A 124 3.20 22.85 -4.05
C LEU A 124 2.92 22.29 -2.64
N SER A 125 2.75 20.98 -2.49
CA SER A 125 2.47 20.31 -1.22
C SER A 125 3.49 20.69 -0.13
N GLY A 126 4.78 20.70 -0.46
CA GLY A 126 5.88 21.11 0.41
C GLY A 126 5.94 22.62 0.69
N GLU A 127 5.41 23.46 -0.21
CA GLU A 127 5.36 24.91 -0.02
C GLU A 127 4.28 25.34 0.96
N HIS A 128 3.29 24.48 1.24
CA HIS A 128 2.19 24.83 2.13
C HIS A 128 2.62 25.09 3.58
N ALA A 129 3.73 24.51 4.03
CA ALA A 129 4.29 24.81 5.35
C ALA A 129 4.63 26.31 5.49
N LYS A 130 5.03 26.98 4.40
CA LYS A 130 5.41 28.40 4.38
C LYS A 130 4.23 29.36 4.59
N VAL A 131 3.00 28.89 4.39
CA VAL A 131 1.76 29.67 4.62
C VAL A 131 1.01 29.23 5.89
N GLY A 132 1.69 28.51 6.79
CA GLY A 132 1.12 28.07 8.06
C GLY A 132 0.16 26.89 7.95
N ARG A 133 0.18 26.12 6.85
CA ARG A 133 -0.52 24.83 6.76
C ARG A 133 0.22 23.82 7.64
N PRO A 134 -0.48 22.96 8.40
CA PRO A 134 0.14 21.77 8.97
C PRO A 134 0.82 20.96 7.86
N GLY A 135 1.98 20.35 8.16
CA GLY A 135 2.67 19.47 7.20
C GLY A 135 1.68 18.45 6.60
N PRO A 136 1.72 18.21 5.27
CA PRO A 136 0.77 17.32 4.63
C PRO A 136 0.95 15.88 5.12
N LYS A 137 -0.01 15.38 5.90
CA LYS A 137 0.03 14.03 6.50
C LYS A 137 -0.28 12.90 5.52
N TYR A 138 -0.86 13.24 4.38
CA TYR A 138 -1.25 12.25 3.36
C TYR A 138 -0.72 12.66 2.00
N SER A 139 0.58 12.98 1.97
CA SER A 139 1.31 13.27 0.73
C SER A 139 2.41 12.26 0.48
N LEU A 140 2.56 11.88 -0.78
CA LEU A 140 3.49 10.87 -1.25
C LEU A 140 3.95 11.25 -2.66
N VAL A 141 5.24 11.56 -2.84
CA VAL A 141 5.87 11.86 -4.14
C VAL A 141 5.03 12.84 -4.98
N ASP A 142 4.92 14.08 -4.52
CA ASP A 142 4.09 15.15 -5.11
C ASP A 142 2.58 14.89 -5.19
N MET A 143 2.09 13.69 -4.86
CA MET A 143 0.66 13.43 -4.73
C MET A 143 0.17 13.81 -3.34
N ASN A 144 -1.01 14.42 -3.26
CA ASN A 144 -1.70 14.71 -2.01
C ASN A 144 -3.11 14.13 -2.05
N CYS A 145 -3.53 13.44 -0.99
CA CYS A 145 -4.89 12.90 -0.88
C CYS A 145 -5.71 13.52 0.26
N ALA A 146 -5.22 14.60 0.87
CA ALA A 146 -5.92 15.31 1.93
C ALA A 146 -6.05 16.83 1.71
N ASP A 147 -7.08 17.39 2.34
CA ASP A 147 -7.36 18.81 2.33
C ASP A 147 -6.42 19.61 3.25
N TYR A 148 -6.71 20.91 3.36
CA TYR A 148 -5.97 21.84 4.21
C TYR A 148 -5.90 21.39 5.68
N PHE A 149 -6.91 20.68 6.17
CA PHE A 149 -7.04 20.22 7.54
C PHE A 149 -6.54 18.78 7.75
N ASN A 150 -5.78 18.24 6.79
CA ASN A 150 -5.34 16.84 6.78
C ASN A 150 -6.53 15.86 6.89
N ARG A 151 -7.67 16.21 6.28
CA ARG A 151 -8.78 15.27 6.08
C ARG A 151 -8.63 14.67 4.69
N VAL A 152 -8.62 13.35 4.59
CA VAL A 152 -8.63 12.66 3.31
C VAL A 152 -9.78 13.19 2.46
N PHE A 153 -9.56 13.41 1.17
CA PHE A 153 -10.58 13.96 0.30
C PHE A 153 -11.83 13.07 0.27
N GLY A 154 -13.01 13.71 0.22
CA GLY A 154 -14.29 13.01 0.37
C GLY A 154 -14.48 11.82 -0.58
N GLU A 155 -14.04 11.92 -1.83
CA GLU A 155 -14.09 10.83 -2.83
C GLU A 155 -13.09 9.69 -2.57
N LEU A 156 -12.04 9.95 -1.79
CA LEU A 156 -11.00 8.98 -1.46
C LEU A 156 -11.27 8.28 -0.12
N HIS A 157 -12.29 8.69 0.64
CA HIS A 157 -12.64 8.11 1.95
C HIS A 157 -12.93 6.61 1.97
N MET A 158 -13.30 6.04 0.81
CA MET A 158 -13.54 4.60 0.65
C MET A 158 -12.27 3.83 0.27
N CYS A 159 -11.16 4.53 -0.02
CA CYS A 159 -9.85 3.91 -0.19
C CYS A 159 -9.21 3.71 1.19
N ILE A 160 -8.57 2.55 1.40
CA ILE A 160 -7.97 2.16 2.68
C ILE A 160 -6.50 2.54 2.79
N THR A 161 -5.78 2.61 1.66
CA THR A 161 -4.33 2.81 1.63
C THR A 161 -3.87 4.11 2.30
N PRO A 162 -4.61 5.23 2.31
CA PRO A 162 -4.23 6.40 3.11
C PRO A 162 -4.23 6.15 4.62
N PHE A 163 -4.94 5.13 5.10
CA PHE A 163 -5.11 4.81 6.52
C PHE A 163 -4.20 3.68 7.00
N ILE A 164 -3.30 3.16 6.16
CA ILE A 164 -2.28 2.20 6.60
C ILE A 164 -1.26 2.98 7.43
N ASN A 165 -1.02 2.55 8.67
CA ASN A 165 -0.20 3.29 9.62
C ASN A 165 1.29 2.99 9.49
N GLU A 166 2.12 3.90 10.00
CA GLU A 166 3.52 3.62 10.30
C GLU A 166 3.65 2.74 11.56
N PRO A 167 4.63 1.82 11.63
CA PRO A 167 4.87 1.03 12.84
C PRO A 167 5.26 1.92 14.03
N LEU A 168 4.72 1.58 15.20
CA LEU A 168 5.20 2.05 16.50
C LEU A 168 6.61 1.50 16.79
N PRO A 169 7.34 2.06 17.80
CA PRO A 169 8.71 1.65 18.13
C PRO A 169 8.94 0.12 18.28
N GLU A 170 7.93 -0.60 18.76
CA GLU A 170 7.95 -2.05 18.98
C GLU A 170 7.40 -2.87 17.79
N GLU A 171 6.82 -2.21 16.79
CA GLU A 171 6.21 -2.84 15.63
C GLU A 171 7.19 -2.91 14.45
N GLN A 172 6.87 -3.74 13.45
CA GLN A 172 7.62 -3.85 12.20
C GLN A 172 6.68 -3.68 11.03
N ALA A 173 7.16 -3.05 9.96
CA ALA A 173 6.39 -2.95 8.74
C ALA A 173 6.19 -4.34 8.12
N ASN A 174 5.01 -4.53 7.53
CA ASN A 174 4.63 -5.74 6.83
C ASN A 174 4.13 -5.46 5.40
N CYS A 175 4.17 -4.19 5.00
CA CYS A 175 3.88 -3.69 3.68
C CYS A 175 5.03 -2.82 3.16
N ALA A 176 5.09 -2.65 1.85
CA ALA A 176 6.09 -1.85 1.15
C ALA A 176 5.46 -1.03 0.03
N TRP A 177 6.18 0.01 -0.38
CA TRP A 177 5.85 0.77 -1.58
C TRP A 177 6.32 0.01 -2.83
N ILE A 178 5.49 0.01 -3.87
CA ILE A 178 5.85 -0.47 -5.21
C ILE A 178 5.32 0.50 -6.27
N GLN A 179 6.14 0.79 -7.28
CA GLN A 179 5.69 1.43 -8.51
C GLN A 179 5.38 0.34 -9.54
N GLU A 180 4.11 -0.02 -9.67
CA GLU A 180 3.69 -1.06 -10.61
C GLU A 180 3.89 -0.58 -12.05
N THR A 181 4.40 -1.44 -12.93
CA THR A 181 4.65 -1.10 -14.35
C THR A 181 3.37 -0.85 -15.15
N THR A 182 2.23 -1.29 -14.63
CA THR A 182 0.89 -1.11 -15.22
C THR A 182 0.25 0.23 -14.86
N ARG A 183 0.90 1.05 -14.01
CA ARG A 183 0.38 2.31 -13.50
C ARG A 183 1.08 3.52 -14.13
N PRO A 184 0.41 4.68 -14.19
CA PRO A 184 1.07 5.94 -14.55
C PRO A 184 2.30 6.21 -13.67
N GLU A 185 3.28 6.90 -14.25
CA GLU A 185 4.48 7.29 -13.51
C GLU A 185 4.12 8.10 -12.24
N GLY A 186 4.82 7.85 -11.14
CA GLY A 186 4.57 8.48 -9.83
C GLY A 186 3.51 7.77 -8.98
N ARG A 187 2.59 6.99 -9.55
CA ARG A 187 1.61 6.23 -8.76
C ARG A 187 2.28 5.07 -8.03
N LEU A 188 2.09 5.04 -6.72
CA LEU A 188 2.57 3.98 -5.86
C LEU A 188 1.41 3.12 -5.36
N SER A 189 1.67 1.82 -5.29
CA SER A 189 0.80 0.85 -4.65
C SER A 189 1.44 0.32 -3.37
N VAL A 190 0.61 -0.26 -2.52
CA VAL A 190 1.04 -0.91 -1.29
C VAL A 190 0.97 -2.42 -1.50
N MET A 191 2.08 -3.11 -1.28
CA MET A 191 2.20 -4.56 -1.42
C MET A 191 2.75 -5.21 -0.15
N THR A 192 2.20 -6.36 0.25
CA THR A 192 2.67 -7.11 1.42
C THR A 192 4.09 -7.65 1.21
N VAL A 193 4.94 -7.66 2.24
CA VAL A 193 6.30 -8.22 2.17
C VAL A 193 6.40 -9.64 2.73
N LYS A 194 5.37 -10.05 3.47
CA LYS A 194 5.24 -11.36 4.11
C LYS A 194 3.76 -11.74 4.17
N ASP A 195 3.48 -12.99 4.53
CA ASP A 195 2.11 -13.41 4.84
C ASP A 195 1.60 -12.63 6.06
N ILE A 196 0.35 -12.16 5.98
CA ILE A 196 -0.33 -11.41 7.04
C ILE A 196 -1.53 -12.23 7.51
N LYS A 197 -1.72 -12.36 8.83
CA LYS A 197 -2.85 -13.11 9.39
C LYS A 197 -4.08 -12.23 9.53
N ALA A 198 -5.25 -12.85 9.39
CA ALA A 198 -6.52 -12.19 9.68
C ALA A 198 -6.48 -11.56 11.08
N GLY A 199 -6.79 -10.26 11.17
CA GLY A 199 -6.75 -9.49 12.42
C GLY A 199 -5.46 -8.71 12.66
N ASP A 200 -4.38 -8.95 11.89
CA ASP A 200 -3.14 -8.18 11.99
C ASP A 200 -3.31 -6.79 11.34
N GLU A 201 -2.69 -5.76 11.95
CA GLU A 201 -2.63 -4.42 11.35
C GLU A 201 -1.63 -4.42 10.17
N LEU A 202 -2.01 -3.77 9.07
CA LEU A 202 -1.10 -3.48 7.97
C LEU A 202 -0.29 -2.23 8.33
N LEU A 203 1.02 -2.35 8.21
CA LEU A 203 2.00 -1.35 8.62
C LEU A 203 3.00 -1.10 7.50
N ILE A 204 3.28 0.17 7.22
CA ILE A 204 4.20 0.60 6.17
C ILE A 204 5.11 1.73 6.67
N GLY A 205 6.41 1.65 6.38
CA GLY A 205 7.30 2.79 6.61
C GLY A 205 6.95 3.94 5.65
N TYR A 206 6.65 5.12 6.17
CA TYR A 206 6.26 6.27 5.34
C TYR A 206 7.43 6.88 4.55
N GLY A 207 8.66 6.50 4.90
CA GLY A 207 9.86 6.95 4.21
C GLY A 207 10.52 8.17 4.86
N PRO A 208 11.71 8.56 4.37
CA PRO A 208 12.61 9.47 5.08
C PRO A 208 12.11 10.91 5.16
N LEU A 209 11.31 11.34 4.18
CA LEU A 209 10.85 12.74 4.07
C LEU A 209 9.57 13.03 4.86
N TYR A 210 8.96 12.01 5.46
CA TYR A 210 7.69 12.18 6.18
C TYR A 210 7.92 12.89 7.53
N PRO A 211 7.30 14.05 7.80
CA PRO A 211 7.44 14.74 9.07
C PRO A 211 6.66 14.02 10.17
N ARG A 212 7.29 13.83 11.34
CA ARG A 212 6.71 13.05 12.45
C ARG A 212 6.72 13.87 13.72
N ASP A 213 5.57 13.94 14.37
CA ASP A 213 5.35 14.51 15.69
C ASP A 213 4.96 13.43 16.73
N TYR A 214 5.12 12.15 16.37
CA TYR A 214 4.76 10.99 17.18
C TYR A 214 5.88 9.92 17.22
N PRO A 215 5.91 9.04 18.22
CA PRO A 215 6.85 7.91 18.27
C PRO A 215 6.59 6.90 17.15
N TYR A 216 7.67 6.44 16.51
CA TYR A 216 7.60 5.50 15.39
C TYR A 216 8.87 4.64 15.33
N ASN A 217 8.79 3.51 14.63
CA ASN A 217 9.95 2.72 14.20
C ASN A 217 10.22 3.01 12.72
N TYR A 218 11.45 3.38 12.36
CA TYR A 218 11.82 3.48 10.95
C TYR A 218 12.08 2.07 10.41
N ASP A 219 11.05 1.48 9.79
CA ASP A 219 11.14 0.16 9.14
C ASP A 219 10.46 0.29 7.78
N ALA A 220 11.25 0.65 6.76
CA ALA A 220 10.75 0.94 5.42
C ALA A 220 11.13 -0.17 4.45
N TYR A 221 10.17 -0.62 3.66
CA TYR A 221 10.40 -1.54 2.56
C TYR A 221 9.99 -0.87 1.25
N ALA A 222 10.73 -1.17 0.18
CA ALA A 222 10.38 -0.72 -1.17
C ALA A 222 10.77 -1.77 -2.21
N TYR A 223 9.90 -1.93 -3.20
CA TYR A 223 10.14 -2.74 -4.39
C TYR A 223 10.68 -1.85 -5.51
N HIS A 224 11.89 -2.13 -5.96
CA HIS A 224 12.57 -1.41 -7.03
C HIS A 224 12.62 -2.26 -8.29
N ILE A 225 12.26 -1.72 -9.45
CA ILE A 225 12.41 -2.42 -10.73
C ILE A 225 13.90 -2.76 -10.93
N VAL A 226 14.17 -4.00 -11.35
CA VAL A 226 15.52 -4.44 -11.69
C VAL A 226 15.84 -4.02 -13.12
N ASP A 227 16.95 -3.30 -13.29
CA ASP A 227 17.42 -2.86 -14.60
C ASP A 227 17.61 -4.06 -15.55
N GLY A 228 17.12 -3.92 -16.78
CA GLY A 228 17.20 -4.97 -17.81
C GLY A 228 16.11 -6.05 -17.73
N HIS A 229 15.26 -6.04 -16.69
CA HIS A 229 14.17 -7.00 -16.51
C HIS A 229 12.80 -6.31 -16.53
N THR A 230 12.43 -5.75 -17.69
CA THR A 230 11.13 -5.08 -17.91
C THR A 230 10.06 -5.99 -18.52
N ASP A 231 10.45 -7.15 -19.07
CA ASP A 231 9.52 -8.13 -19.63
C ASP A 231 10.03 -9.59 -19.51
N PRO A 232 9.54 -10.39 -18.55
CA PRO A 232 8.60 -9.99 -17.50
C PRO A 232 9.26 -9.05 -16.48
N PRO A 233 8.50 -8.12 -15.87
CA PRO A 233 9.01 -7.25 -14.82
C PRO A 233 9.56 -8.03 -13.63
N CYS A 234 10.76 -7.65 -13.18
CA CYS A 234 11.36 -8.13 -11.94
C CYS A 234 11.59 -6.95 -10.98
N TYR A 235 11.36 -7.18 -9.70
CA TYR A 235 11.53 -6.21 -8.63
C TYR A 235 12.50 -6.74 -7.58
N ALA A 236 13.38 -5.90 -7.07
CA ALA A 236 14.19 -6.14 -5.88
C ALA A 236 13.49 -5.53 -4.66
N LEU A 237 13.22 -6.34 -3.65
CA LEU A 237 12.73 -5.87 -2.35
C LEU A 237 13.91 -5.47 -1.47
N TRP A 238 13.90 -4.22 -1.05
CA TRP A 238 14.87 -3.65 -0.13
C TRP A 238 14.20 -3.24 1.18
N ARG A 239 14.96 -3.31 2.27
CA ARG A 239 14.54 -2.89 3.61
C ARG A 239 15.53 -1.89 4.19
N TRP A 240 15.04 -0.84 4.83
CA TRP A 240 15.83 0.11 5.62
C TRP A 240 15.31 0.16 7.05
N LYS A 241 16.22 0.03 8.02
CA LYS A 241 15.94 0.14 9.46
C LYS A 241 16.32 1.52 10.04
N SER A 242 16.92 2.37 9.23
CA SER A 242 17.18 3.78 9.56
C SER A 242 17.25 4.63 8.29
N LEU A 243 17.49 5.93 8.47
CA LEU A 243 17.72 6.88 7.39
C LEU A 243 19.10 6.72 6.73
N ASP A 244 20.01 5.91 7.30
CA ASP A 244 21.30 5.63 6.67
C ASP A 244 21.11 4.62 5.54
N GLU A 245 21.35 5.06 4.32
CA GLU A 245 21.27 4.23 3.12
C GLU A 245 22.18 2.99 3.21
N LYS A 246 23.29 3.07 3.94
CA LYS A 246 24.21 1.94 4.13
C LYS A 246 23.62 0.79 4.94
N GLU A 247 22.54 1.06 5.67
CA GLU A 247 21.78 0.05 6.40
C GLU A 247 20.68 -0.59 5.54
N SER A 248 20.69 -0.35 4.23
CA SER A 248 19.82 -1.05 3.28
C SER A 248 20.15 -2.55 3.27
N GLU A 249 19.13 -3.38 3.43
CA GLU A 249 19.21 -4.83 3.33
C GLU A 249 18.44 -5.28 2.09
N PHE A 250 19.12 -6.00 1.18
CA PHE A 250 18.44 -6.73 0.12
C PHE A 250 17.70 -7.92 0.74
N VAL A 251 16.40 -8.06 0.40
CA VAL A 251 15.55 -9.12 0.94
C VAL A 251 15.39 -10.26 -0.07
N CYS A 252 14.90 -9.95 -1.28
CA CYS A 252 14.68 -10.94 -2.35
C CYS A 252 14.30 -10.28 -3.68
N TYR A 253 14.25 -11.10 -4.74
CA TYR A 253 13.63 -10.75 -6.00
C TYR A 253 12.17 -11.21 -6.07
N VAL A 254 11.35 -10.45 -6.78
CA VAL A 254 9.92 -10.67 -6.99
C VAL A 254 9.59 -10.51 -8.47
N GLY A 255 8.99 -11.53 -9.07
CA GLY A 255 8.53 -11.52 -10.45
C GLY A 255 7.06 -11.14 -10.56
N TYR A 256 6.70 -10.50 -11.66
CA TYR A 256 5.32 -10.24 -12.03
C TYR A 256 4.89 -11.18 -13.17
N ASP A 257 3.80 -11.91 -12.95
CA ASP A 257 3.14 -12.75 -13.95
C ASP A 257 1.95 -11.98 -14.54
N LYS A 258 2.04 -11.67 -15.84
CA LYS A 258 1.02 -10.94 -16.59
C LYS A 258 -0.25 -11.76 -16.84
N ASP A 259 -0.13 -13.08 -16.93
CA ASP A 259 -1.26 -13.96 -17.27
C ASP A 259 -2.22 -14.10 -16.08
N THR A 260 -1.67 -14.06 -14.86
CA THR A 260 -2.43 -14.17 -13.61
C THR A 260 -2.57 -12.85 -12.85
N ASP A 261 -1.95 -11.76 -13.36
CA ASP A 261 -1.88 -10.45 -12.71
C ASP A 261 -1.40 -10.55 -11.25
N SER A 262 -0.29 -11.25 -11.03
CA SER A 262 0.17 -11.61 -9.68
C SER A 262 1.69 -11.53 -9.52
N TYR A 263 2.13 -11.31 -8.29
CA TYR A 263 3.54 -11.26 -7.93
C TYR A 263 3.96 -12.54 -7.20
N HIS A 264 5.18 -13.00 -7.45
CA HIS A 264 5.72 -14.22 -6.86
C HIS A 264 7.21 -14.09 -6.52
N TYR A 265 7.69 -14.95 -5.61
CA TYR A 265 9.12 -15.03 -5.31
C TYR A 265 9.90 -15.44 -6.57
N TRP A 266 10.88 -14.65 -6.96
CA TRP A 266 11.76 -14.98 -8.09
C TRP A 266 13.02 -15.66 -7.56
N GLU A 267 13.13 -16.97 -7.82
CA GLU A 267 14.31 -17.76 -7.48
C GLU A 267 15.47 -17.44 -8.42
N THR A 268 16.64 -17.11 -7.86
CA THR A 268 17.86 -16.87 -8.65
C THR A 268 18.48 -18.17 -9.16
N GLU A 269 19.30 -18.09 -10.22
CA GLU A 269 20.02 -19.25 -10.76
C GLU A 269 20.90 -19.93 -9.69
N ASP A 270 21.60 -19.12 -8.88
CA ASP A 270 22.44 -19.62 -7.78
C ASP A 270 21.62 -20.42 -6.74
N GLU A 271 20.42 -19.95 -6.38
CA GLU A 271 19.52 -20.66 -5.47
C GLU A 271 18.98 -21.96 -6.07
N LEU A 272 18.69 -21.96 -7.37
CA LEU A 272 18.27 -23.17 -8.10
C LEU A 272 19.40 -24.20 -8.15
N GLU A 273 20.64 -23.77 -8.37
CA GLU A 273 21.83 -24.62 -8.35
C GLU A 273 22.09 -25.20 -6.95
N GLU A 274 21.98 -24.37 -5.90
CA GLU A 274 22.15 -24.81 -4.51
C GLU A 274 21.08 -25.84 -4.12
N LYS A 275 19.82 -25.62 -4.50
CA LYS A 275 18.73 -26.59 -4.30
C LYS A 275 19.00 -27.89 -5.06
N ALA A 276 19.41 -27.81 -6.32
CA ALA A 276 19.75 -28.98 -7.13
C ALA A 276 20.92 -29.78 -6.53
N ALA A 277 21.93 -29.10 -5.97
CA ALA A 277 23.04 -29.72 -5.25
C ALA A 277 22.58 -30.42 -3.96
N LYS A 278 21.69 -29.78 -3.18
CA LYS A 278 21.10 -30.36 -1.96
C LYS A 278 20.23 -31.58 -2.25
N THR A 279 19.45 -31.58 -3.33
CA THR A 279 18.65 -32.75 -3.74
C THR A 279 19.52 -33.91 -4.22
N LYS A 280 20.66 -33.62 -4.88
CA LYS A 280 21.64 -34.66 -5.28
C LYS A 280 22.45 -35.22 -4.10
N ALA A 281 22.61 -34.46 -3.01
CA ALA A 281 23.33 -34.86 -1.81
C ALA A 281 22.46 -35.61 -0.78
N ALA A 282 21.14 -35.68 -0.97
CA ALA A 282 20.25 -36.45 -0.10
C ALA A 282 20.45 -37.96 -0.33
N PRO A 283 20.91 -38.74 0.67
CA PRO A 283 21.08 -40.19 0.49
C PRO A 283 19.71 -40.84 0.27
N ALA A 284 19.65 -41.71 -0.74
CA ALA A 284 18.48 -42.54 -1.01
C ALA A 284 18.11 -43.32 0.26
N ALA A 285 17.02 -42.90 0.92
CA ALA A 285 16.48 -43.62 2.05
C ALA A 285 16.20 -45.07 1.62
N SER A 286 16.83 -45.98 2.35
CA SER A 286 16.78 -47.42 2.18
C SER A 286 15.36 -47.95 1.97
N LYS A 287 15.20 -48.76 0.92
CA LYS A 287 14.06 -49.68 0.76
C LYS A 287 13.79 -50.42 2.07
N PRO A 288 12.53 -50.55 2.53
CA PRO A 288 12.22 -51.48 3.59
C PRO A 288 12.46 -52.90 3.07
N ALA A 289 13.30 -53.65 3.78
CA ALA A 289 13.52 -55.06 3.53
C ALA A 289 12.21 -55.82 3.77
N ALA A 290 11.82 -56.63 2.79
CA ALA A 290 10.77 -57.62 2.94
C ALA A 290 11.22 -58.65 3.99
N SER A 291 10.51 -58.75 5.11
CA SER A 291 10.55 -59.95 5.96
C SER A 291 9.35 -60.82 5.62
N SER A 292 9.62 -61.88 4.88
CA SER A 292 8.84 -63.11 4.90
C SER A 292 8.78 -63.64 6.32
N ASP A 293 7.58 -63.89 6.86
CA ASP A 293 7.27 -65.12 7.57
C ASP A 293 5.77 -65.17 7.96
N ALA A 294 5.08 -66.12 7.34
CA ALA A 294 3.89 -66.82 7.84
C ALA A 294 4.06 -68.28 7.34
N PRO A 295 3.41 -69.32 7.93
CA PRO A 295 2.22 -69.26 8.78
C PRO A 295 2.21 -70.26 9.96
N ALA A 296 1.25 -70.11 10.88
CA ALA A 296 0.63 -71.28 11.53
C ALA A 296 -0.76 -70.94 12.10
N SER A 297 -1.72 -71.73 11.63
CA SER A 297 -3.10 -71.87 12.05
C SER A 297 -3.27 -72.33 13.51
N SER A 298 -4.24 -71.77 14.23
CA SER A 298 -5.29 -72.56 14.89
C SER A 298 -6.34 -71.64 15.56
N SER A 299 -7.58 -71.76 15.09
CA SER A 299 -8.80 -71.72 15.94
C SER A 299 -9.20 -73.20 16.16
N PRO A 300 -10.09 -73.58 17.10
CA PRO A 300 -11.14 -72.78 17.74
C PRO A 300 -11.39 -73.08 19.24
N SER A 301 -12.21 -72.24 19.90
CA SER A 301 -13.36 -72.73 20.70
C SER A 301 -14.12 -71.58 21.37
N ALA A 302 -15.43 -71.58 21.15
CA ALA A 302 -16.44 -70.84 21.87
C ALA A 302 -16.58 -71.32 23.32
N SER A 303 -17.01 -70.44 24.23
CA SER A 303 -18.08 -70.74 25.19
C SER A 303 -18.44 -69.52 26.06
N SER A 304 -19.74 -69.19 26.01
CA SER A 304 -20.62 -68.62 27.04
C SER A 304 -20.43 -67.17 27.49
#